data_AF-A0A2M7YIH2-F1
#
_entry.id   AF-A0A2M7YIH2-F1
#
_cell.length_a   1.000
_cell.length_b   1.000
_cell.length_c   1.000
_cell.angle_alpha   90.00
_cell.angle_beta   90.00
_cell.angle_gamma   90.00
#
_symmetry.space_group_name_H-M   'P 1'
#
loop_
_entity.id
_entity.type
_entity.pdbx_description
1 polymer ?
#
loop_
_entity_poly.entity_id
_entity_poly.type
_entity_poly.pdbx_seq_one_letter_code
_entity_poly.pdbx_strand_id
1 'polypeptide(L)'
;TLIFIFKFRESIKLFLENIASIKVGPFEASQRQTKIPEEKIEDQLTENLQEQGITLSQEQVQHLDEVFNNLSKEKETKEQEIANKDQAIKYFAERAELYEFAYLSLYLVFNSKLALLWFYNQISNSSTKENFTSQFILNSQVINPFAEKEAIFNALLVNGLLEQNGILFKTSEKGIRFLKHNKFIV
;
A
#
# COMPACT_ATOMS: atom_id res chain seq x y z
N THR A 1 14.31 7.34 -27.57
CA THR A 1 14.08 6.53 -26.34
C THR A 1 14.81 7.05 -25.10
N LEU A 2 15.66 8.07 -25.18
CA LEU A 2 16.31 8.71 -24.01
C LEU A 2 15.51 9.87 -23.38
N ILE A 3 14.64 10.53 -24.15
CA ILE A 3 13.82 11.68 -23.69
C ILE A 3 12.76 11.26 -22.66
N PHE A 4 12.28 10.01 -22.75
CA PHE A 4 11.26 9.47 -21.83
C PHE A 4 11.82 9.26 -20.41
N ILE A 5 13.08 8.77 -20.30
CA ILE A 5 13.76 8.52 -19.03
C ILE A 5 14.03 9.84 -18.29
N PHE A 6 14.38 10.90 -19.01
CA PHE A 6 14.68 12.20 -18.40
C PHE A 6 13.43 12.89 -17.82
N LYS A 7 12.28 12.80 -18.51
CA LYS A 7 11.01 13.32 -17.98
C LYS A 7 10.48 12.52 -16.80
N PHE A 8 10.73 11.21 -16.77
CA PHE A 8 10.25 10.34 -15.70
C PHE A 8 11.06 10.46 -14.40
N ARG A 9 12.33 10.89 -14.50
CA ARG A 9 13.20 11.11 -13.33
C ARG A 9 12.66 12.18 -12.39
N GLU A 10 12.14 13.28 -12.93
CA GLU A 10 11.55 14.36 -12.13
C GLU A 10 10.25 13.92 -11.45
N SER A 11 9.43 13.11 -12.12
CA SER A 11 8.20 12.55 -11.51
C SER A 11 8.51 11.57 -10.37
N ILE A 12 9.53 10.72 -10.51
CA ILE A 12 9.99 9.83 -9.43
C ILE A 12 10.56 10.64 -8.27
N LYS A 13 11.34 11.69 -8.56
CA LYS A 13 11.90 12.56 -7.53
C LYS A 13 10.81 13.29 -6.73
N LEU A 14 9.84 13.89 -7.42
CA LEU A 14 8.66 14.52 -6.80
C LEU A 14 7.83 13.52 -5.98
N PHE A 15 7.71 12.28 -6.43
CA PHE A 15 7.00 11.23 -5.70
C PHE A 15 7.73 10.84 -4.41
N LEU A 16 9.05 10.65 -4.47
CA LEU A 16 9.87 10.29 -3.31
C LEU A 16 9.97 11.43 -2.27
N GLU A 17 10.02 12.69 -2.73
CA GLU A 17 10.00 13.87 -1.86
C GLU A 17 8.67 14.02 -1.09
N ASN A 18 7.54 13.63 -1.70
CA ASN A 18 6.22 13.71 -1.08
C ASN A 18 5.83 12.48 -0.23
N ILE A 19 6.52 11.33 -0.39
CA ILE A 19 6.28 10.17 0.47
C ILE A 19 6.84 10.37 1.88
N ALA A 20 7.92 11.15 2.04
CA ALA A 20 8.48 11.44 3.35
C ALA A 20 7.50 12.19 4.28
N SER A 21 6.47 12.87 3.74
CA SER A 21 5.41 13.52 4.52
C SER A 21 4.23 12.61 4.86
N ILE A 22 4.13 11.41 4.26
CA ILE A 22 3.09 10.44 4.59
C ILE A 22 3.58 9.58 5.77
N LYS A 23 3.72 10.23 6.93
CA LYS A 23 3.67 9.51 8.21
C LYS A 23 2.22 9.08 8.41
N VAL A 24 1.96 7.79 8.23
CA VAL A 24 0.68 7.08 8.51
C VAL A 24 0.40 7.03 10.04
N GLY A 25 0.72 8.11 10.76
CA GLY A 25 0.78 8.17 12.22
C GLY A 25 -0.24 9.07 12.93
N PRO A 26 -1.05 9.92 12.25
CA PRO A 26 -2.17 10.59 12.91
C PRO A 26 -3.55 10.24 12.34
N PHE A 27 -3.64 9.45 11.27
CA PHE A 27 -4.96 9.09 10.68
C PHE A 27 -5.75 8.08 11.53
N GLU A 28 -5.09 7.31 12.40
CA GLU A 28 -5.74 6.35 13.31
C GLU A 28 -6.05 6.93 14.71
N ALA A 29 -5.56 8.13 15.03
CA ALA A 29 -5.75 8.77 16.35
C ALA A 29 -6.96 9.72 16.43
N SER A 30 -7.55 10.11 15.29
CA SER A 30 -8.64 11.10 15.24
C SER A 30 -10.05 10.50 15.29
N GLN A 31 -10.19 9.16 15.27
CA GLN A 31 -11.50 8.49 15.35
C GLN A 31 -11.90 8.09 16.78
N ARG A 32 -11.15 8.51 17.81
CA ARG A 32 -11.53 8.33 19.21
C ARG A 32 -11.43 9.66 19.94
N GLN A 33 -12.57 10.16 20.41
CA GLN A 33 -12.87 11.48 21.03
C GLN A 33 -13.27 12.53 19.98
N THR A 34 -14.52 12.97 19.87
CA THR A 34 -15.52 13.30 20.91
C THR A 34 -16.92 12.79 20.54
N LYS A 35 -17.47 11.87 21.35
CA LYS A 35 -18.93 11.76 21.49
C LYS A 35 -19.39 13.00 22.26
N ILE A 36 -19.89 14.00 21.56
CA ILE A 36 -20.71 15.05 22.16
C ILE A 36 -22.07 14.38 22.45
N PRO A 37 -22.68 14.53 23.64
CA PRO A 37 -24.02 14.03 23.88
C PRO A 37 -25.00 14.74 22.95
N GLU A 38 -25.67 14.00 22.08
CA GLU A 38 -26.65 14.49 21.08
C GLU A 38 -27.97 15.01 21.70
N GLU A 39 -28.08 15.13 23.03
CA GLU A 39 -29.38 15.29 23.70
C GLU A 39 -29.63 16.66 24.36
N LYS A 40 -28.82 17.70 24.10
CA LYS A 40 -29.04 19.04 24.71
C LYS A 40 -28.91 20.25 23.80
N ILE A 41 -28.60 20.05 22.51
CA ILE A 41 -28.44 21.16 21.57
C ILE A 41 -29.77 21.49 20.88
N GLU A 42 -30.67 20.51 20.71
CA GLU A 42 -31.99 20.74 20.09
C GLU A 42 -32.90 21.64 20.93
N ASP A 43 -32.95 21.47 22.25
CA ASP A 43 -33.88 22.22 23.12
C ASP A 43 -33.49 23.70 23.31
N GLN A 44 -32.19 24.05 23.32
CA GLN A 44 -31.76 25.45 23.51
C GLN A 44 -31.73 26.29 22.22
N LEU A 45 -31.64 25.66 21.06
CA LEU A 45 -31.76 26.33 19.76
C LEU A 45 -33.22 26.57 19.37
N THR A 46 -34.13 25.66 19.74
CA THR A 46 -35.56 25.80 19.41
C THR A 46 -36.29 26.83 20.27
N GLU A 47 -35.91 27.03 21.54
CA GLU A 47 -36.53 28.08 22.38
C GLU A 47 -36.14 29.50 21.94
N ASN A 48 -34.92 29.73 21.45
CA ASN A 48 -34.49 31.07 21.00
C ASN A 48 -34.99 31.45 19.59
N LEU A 49 -35.40 30.48 18.78
CA LEU A 49 -35.91 30.71 17.42
C LEU A 49 -37.43 30.95 17.38
N GLN A 50 -38.17 30.65 18.45
CA GLN A 50 -39.62 30.88 18.52
C GLN A 50 -40.00 32.31 18.92
N GLU A 51 -39.11 33.09 19.56
CA GLU A 51 -39.41 34.47 19.96
C GLU A 51 -39.07 35.54 18.91
N GLN A 52 -38.33 35.18 17.85
CA GLN A 52 -38.11 36.07 16.71
C GLN A 52 -38.60 35.36 15.46
N GLY A 53 -39.83 35.64 15.07
CA GLY A 53 -40.42 35.19 13.80
C GLY A 53 -39.66 35.77 12.61
N ILE A 54 -38.49 35.21 12.31
CA ILE A 54 -37.76 35.45 11.07
C ILE A 54 -38.46 34.58 10.02
N THR A 55 -39.52 35.12 9.43
CA THR A 55 -40.06 34.57 8.18
C THR A 55 -39.06 34.88 7.07
N LEU A 56 -38.26 33.87 6.70
CA LEU A 56 -37.44 33.94 5.49
C LEU A 56 -38.35 34.30 4.32
N SER A 57 -37.98 35.34 3.59
CA SER A 57 -38.67 35.69 2.35
C SER A 57 -38.54 34.53 1.36
N GLN A 58 -39.52 34.39 0.46
CA GLN A 58 -39.52 33.33 -0.54
C GLN A 58 -38.25 33.34 -1.40
N GLU A 59 -37.69 34.53 -1.65
CA GLU A 59 -36.40 34.72 -2.33
C GLU A 59 -35.20 34.20 -1.52
N GLN A 60 -35.20 34.39 -0.20
CA GLN A 60 -34.14 33.86 0.67
C GLN A 60 -34.19 32.32 0.77
N VAL A 61 -35.40 31.74 0.80
CA VAL A 61 -35.57 30.27 0.76
C VAL A 61 -35.08 29.70 -0.58
N GLN A 62 -35.45 30.33 -1.70
CA GLN A 62 -34.98 29.92 -3.02
C GLN A 62 -33.47 30.02 -3.17
N HIS A 63 -32.86 31.11 -2.67
CA HIS A 63 -31.41 31.26 -2.67
C HIS A 63 -30.71 30.20 -1.82
N LEU A 64 -31.27 29.84 -0.66
CA LEU A 64 -30.77 28.75 0.18
C LEU A 64 -30.85 27.38 -0.52
N ASP A 65 -31.96 27.09 -1.18
CA ASP A 65 -32.14 25.87 -1.97
C ASP A 65 -31.14 25.80 -3.13
N GLU A 66 -30.90 26.91 -3.83
CA GLU A 66 -29.90 26.98 -4.90
C GLU A 66 -28.49 26.74 -4.37
N VAL A 67 -28.11 27.38 -3.24
CA VAL A 67 -26.80 27.18 -2.60
C VAL A 67 -26.62 25.73 -2.15
N PHE A 68 -27.64 25.13 -1.54
CA PHE A 68 -27.59 23.74 -1.09
C PHE A 68 -27.46 22.75 -2.26
N ASN A 69 -28.20 22.98 -3.34
CA ASN A 69 -28.13 22.16 -4.55
C ASN A 69 -26.76 22.27 -5.23
N ASN A 70 -26.17 23.47 -5.26
CA ASN A 70 -24.84 23.68 -5.81
C ASN A 70 -23.75 23.00 -4.98
N LEU A 71 -23.82 23.09 -3.65
CA LEU A 71 -22.90 22.40 -2.74
C LEU A 71 -23.01 20.88 -2.83
N SER A 72 -24.22 20.35 -2.99
CA SER A 72 -24.46 18.91 -3.16
C SER A 72 -23.84 18.38 -4.46
N LYS A 73 -24.03 19.10 -5.57
CA LYS A 73 -23.39 18.79 -6.86
C LYS A 73 -21.86 18.89 -6.79
N GLU A 74 -21.34 19.90 -6.11
CA GLU A 74 -19.90 20.08 -5.94
C GLU A 74 -19.30 18.94 -5.09
N LYS A 75 -20.01 18.50 -4.04
CA LYS A 75 -19.63 17.35 -3.23
C LYS A 75 -19.59 16.07 -4.06
N GLU A 76 -20.64 15.76 -4.82
CA GLU A 76 -20.69 14.58 -5.70
C GLU A 76 -19.55 14.59 -6.73
N THR A 77 -19.26 15.76 -7.30
CA THR A 77 -18.16 15.93 -8.28
C THR A 77 -16.81 15.65 -7.62
N LYS A 78 -16.57 16.18 -6.41
CA LYS A 78 -15.34 15.93 -5.65
C LYS A 78 -15.19 14.47 -5.23
N GLU A 79 -16.27 13.81 -4.82
CA GLU A 79 -16.27 12.38 -4.48
C GLU A 79 -15.90 11.52 -5.70
N GLN A 80 -16.43 11.84 -6.89
CA GLN A 80 -16.05 11.17 -8.13
C GLN A 80 -14.58 11.42 -8.51
N GLU A 81 -14.08 12.64 -8.35
CA GLU A 81 -12.66 12.94 -8.59
C GLU A 81 -11.72 12.17 -7.67
N ILE A 82 -12.07 12.04 -6.38
CA ILE A 82 -11.31 11.25 -5.41
C ILE A 82 -11.32 9.77 -5.83
N ALA A 83 -12.49 9.21 -6.14
CA ALA A 83 -12.61 7.83 -6.59
C ALA A 83 -11.78 7.55 -7.86
N ASN A 84 -11.77 8.47 -8.81
CA ASN A 84 -10.95 8.36 -10.03
C ASN A 84 -9.45 8.42 -9.71
N LYS A 85 -9.03 9.28 -8.77
CA LYS A 85 -7.63 9.35 -8.31
C LYS A 85 -7.22 8.06 -7.59
N ASP A 86 -8.07 7.50 -6.75
CA ASP A 86 -7.81 6.23 -6.06
C ASP A 86 -7.66 5.06 -7.04
N GLN A 87 -8.50 5.01 -8.07
CA GLN A 87 -8.37 4.04 -9.15
C GLN A 87 -7.06 4.21 -9.92
N ALA A 88 -6.66 5.45 -10.22
CA ALA A 88 -5.39 5.73 -10.88
C ALA A 88 -4.19 5.33 -10.00
N ILE A 89 -4.21 5.63 -8.70
CA ILE A 89 -3.16 5.23 -7.74
C ILE A 89 -3.05 3.70 -7.71
N LYS A 90 -4.17 3.00 -7.57
CA LYS A 90 -4.21 1.53 -7.60
C LYS A 90 -3.61 0.98 -8.89
N TYR A 91 -4.00 1.53 -10.04
CA TYR A 91 -3.48 1.14 -11.34
C TYR A 91 -1.95 1.34 -11.46
N PHE A 92 -1.43 2.49 -11.01
CA PHE A 92 0.00 2.75 -11.04
C PHE A 92 0.78 1.86 -10.06
N ALA A 93 0.23 1.60 -8.87
CA ALA A 93 0.83 0.72 -7.88
C ALA A 93 0.90 -0.73 -8.39
N GLU A 94 -0.19 -1.26 -8.95
CA GLU A 94 -0.22 -2.60 -9.54
C GLU A 94 0.78 -2.73 -10.69
N ARG A 95 0.88 -1.72 -11.57
CA ARG A 95 1.88 -1.73 -12.65
C ARG A 95 3.31 -1.63 -12.12
N ALA A 96 3.57 -0.80 -11.13
CA ALA A 96 4.89 -0.68 -10.53
C ALA A 96 5.34 -2.02 -9.92
N GLU A 97 4.45 -2.71 -9.21
CA GLU A 97 4.73 -4.04 -8.66
C GLU A 97 5.00 -5.07 -9.78
N LEU A 98 4.21 -5.07 -10.86
CA LEU A 98 4.46 -5.95 -12.00
C LEU A 98 5.84 -5.72 -12.63
N TYR A 99 6.27 -4.45 -12.78
CA TYR A 99 7.61 -4.13 -13.29
C TYR A 99 8.71 -4.55 -12.32
N GLU A 100 8.51 -4.33 -11.01
CA GLU A 100 9.44 -4.79 -9.99
C GLU A 100 9.61 -6.30 -10.02
N PHE A 101 8.51 -7.06 -10.09
CA PHE A 101 8.57 -8.52 -10.16
C PHE A 101 9.19 -9.02 -11.46
N ALA A 102 8.91 -8.37 -12.60
CA ALA A 102 9.59 -8.68 -13.86
C ALA A 102 11.10 -8.45 -13.76
N TYR A 103 11.51 -7.31 -13.17
CA TYR A 103 12.91 -6.98 -12.94
C TYR A 103 13.60 -8.00 -12.01
N LEU A 104 12.98 -8.31 -10.86
CA LEU A 104 13.49 -9.33 -9.94
C LEU A 104 13.55 -10.71 -10.58
N SER A 105 12.59 -11.07 -11.45
CA SER A 105 12.63 -12.34 -12.15
C SER A 105 13.77 -12.44 -13.17
N LEU A 106 14.17 -11.32 -13.78
CA LEU A 106 15.34 -11.27 -14.67
C LEU A 106 16.66 -11.35 -13.89
N TYR A 107 16.75 -10.68 -12.73
CA TYR A 107 17.99 -10.58 -11.97
C TYR A 107 18.24 -11.77 -11.05
N LEU A 108 17.20 -12.32 -10.42
CA LEU A 108 17.32 -13.49 -9.57
C LEU A 108 17.53 -14.74 -10.41
N VAL A 109 18.66 -15.40 -10.19
CA VAL A 109 18.95 -16.70 -10.79
C VAL A 109 17.91 -17.74 -10.36
N PHE A 110 17.74 -18.78 -11.18
CA PHE A 110 16.72 -19.81 -10.97
C PHE A 110 16.78 -20.43 -9.56
N ASN A 111 17.99 -20.70 -9.05
CA ASN A 111 18.20 -21.24 -7.70
C ASN A 111 17.67 -20.31 -6.60
N SER A 112 17.71 -18.99 -6.78
CA SER A 112 17.13 -18.05 -5.80
C SER A 112 15.61 -18.16 -5.75
N LYS A 113 14.96 -18.36 -6.91
CA LYS A 113 13.50 -18.56 -6.98
C LYS A 113 13.11 -19.88 -6.31
N LEU A 114 13.89 -20.94 -6.56
CA LEU A 114 13.71 -22.23 -5.88
C LEU A 114 13.96 -22.15 -4.38
N ALA A 115 14.96 -21.38 -3.94
CA ALA A 115 15.22 -21.15 -2.52
C ALA A 115 14.06 -20.41 -1.84
N LEU A 116 13.48 -19.41 -2.50
CA LEU A 116 12.30 -18.72 -1.98
C LEU A 116 11.11 -19.68 -1.86
N LEU A 117 10.88 -20.52 -2.88
CA LEU A 117 9.85 -21.57 -2.83
C LEU A 117 10.14 -22.60 -1.73
N TRP A 118 11.41 -22.92 -1.49
CA TRP A 118 11.82 -23.83 -0.42
C TRP A 118 11.45 -23.26 0.95
N PHE A 119 11.70 -21.98 1.22
CA PHE A 119 11.26 -21.32 2.46
C PHE A 119 9.75 -21.33 2.61
N TYR A 120 9.02 -21.05 1.52
CA TYR A 120 7.56 -21.06 1.49
C TYR A 120 6.97 -22.44 1.86
N ASN A 121 7.59 -23.51 1.39
CA ASN A 121 7.13 -24.88 1.61
C ASN A 121 7.55 -25.49 2.96
N GLN A 122 8.27 -24.75 3.81
CA GLN A 122 8.56 -25.24 5.16
C GLN A 122 7.27 -25.34 5.98
N ILE A 123 7.20 -26.31 6.90
CA ILE A 123 5.99 -26.60 7.69
C ILE A 123 5.47 -25.35 8.43
N SER A 124 6.38 -24.52 8.95
CA SER A 124 6.06 -23.27 9.64
C SER A 124 6.17 -22.03 8.73
N ASN A 125 6.25 -22.21 7.40
CA ASN A 125 6.61 -21.18 6.42
C ASN A 125 7.85 -20.38 6.83
N SER A 126 8.77 -21.01 7.57
CA SER A 126 9.94 -20.37 8.16
C SER A 126 11.07 -21.37 8.39
N SER A 127 12.30 -20.87 8.37
CA SER A 127 13.50 -21.66 8.65
C SER A 127 14.63 -20.75 9.13
N THR A 128 15.63 -21.30 9.83
CA THR A 128 16.87 -20.57 10.13
C THR A 128 17.79 -20.56 8.90
N LYS A 129 18.79 -19.66 8.91
CA LYS A 129 19.83 -19.60 7.88
C LYS A 129 20.68 -20.88 7.87
N GLU A 130 20.97 -21.44 9.04
CA GLU A 130 21.76 -22.67 9.22
C GLU A 130 21.03 -23.89 8.64
N ASN A 131 19.72 -23.97 8.86
CA ASN A 131 18.91 -25.04 8.28
C ASN A 131 18.80 -24.88 6.76
N PHE A 132 18.62 -23.66 6.25
CA PHE A 132 18.63 -23.42 4.80
C PHE A 132 19.97 -23.81 4.15
N THR A 133 21.08 -23.34 4.72
CA THR A 133 22.43 -23.62 4.18
C THR A 133 22.78 -25.11 4.19
N SER A 134 22.27 -25.87 5.16
CA SER A 134 22.48 -27.32 5.23
C SER A 134 21.54 -28.11 4.30
N GLN A 135 20.24 -27.77 4.28
CA GLN A 135 19.21 -28.59 3.62
C GLN A 135 18.88 -28.19 2.17
N PHE A 136 19.08 -26.93 1.79
CA PHE A 136 18.78 -26.50 0.42
C PHE A 136 19.79 -27.12 -0.56
N ILE A 137 19.29 -27.84 -1.56
CA ILE A 137 20.13 -28.59 -2.51
C ILE A 137 20.38 -27.71 -3.73
N LEU A 138 21.66 -27.50 -4.04
CA LEU A 138 22.11 -26.89 -5.29
C LEU A 138 22.56 -27.96 -6.28
N ASN A 139 22.63 -27.61 -7.56
CA ASN A 139 23.22 -28.46 -8.58
C ASN A 139 24.68 -28.79 -8.21
N SER A 140 25.09 -30.05 -8.40
CA SER A 140 26.44 -30.56 -8.12
C SER A 140 27.55 -29.87 -8.90
N GLN A 141 27.22 -29.14 -9.97
CA GLN A 141 28.18 -28.35 -10.77
C GLN A 141 28.60 -27.02 -10.10
N VAL A 142 27.94 -26.59 -9.02
CA VAL A 142 28.31 -25.37 -8.30
C VAL A 142 29.62 -25.60 -7.55
N ILE A 143 30.65 -24.82 -7.90
CA ILE A 143 32.03 -24.96 -7.37
C ILE A 143 32.07 -24.77 -5.85
N ASN A 144 31.37 -23.76 -5.34
CA ASN A 144 31.28 -23.49 -3.90
C ASN A 144 29.81 -23.39 -3.46
N PRO A 145 29.17 -24.52 -3.12
CA PRO A 145 27.76 -24.54 -2.77
C PRO A 145 27.43 -23.69 -1.53
N PHE A 146 28.35 -23.58 -0.57
CA PHE A 146 28.11 -22.81 0.65
C PHE A 146 28.03 -21.32 0.33
N ALA A 147 29.04 -20.78 -0.36
CA ALA A 147 29.06 -19.37 -0.75
C ALA A 147 27.87 -19.00 -1.64
N GLU A 148 27.47 -19.89 -2.55
CA GLU A 148 26.29 -19.69 -3.40
C GLU A 148 25.01 -19.64 -2.57
N LYS A 149 24.82 -20.56 -1.60
CA LYS A 149 23.66 -20.51 -0.70
C LYS A 149 23.62 -19.23 0.11
N GLU A 150 24.76 -18.76 0.62
CA GLU A 150 24.81 -17.48 1.32
C GLU A 150 24.43 -16.30 0.42
N ALA A 151 24.96 -16.26 -0.81
CA ALA A 151 24.62 -15.22 -1.78
C ALA A 151 23.12 -15.23 -2.13
N ILE A 152 22.54 -16.42 -2.34
CA ILE A 152 21.10 -16.59 -2.57
C ILE A 152 20.29 -16.07 -1.37
N PHE A 153 20.63 -16.50 -0.16
CA PHE A 153 19.94 -16.08 1.06
C PHE A 153 19.96 -14.56 1.21
N ASN A 154 21.15 -13.95 1.06
CA ASN A 154 21.32 -12.51 1.16
C ASN A 154 20.54 -11.77 0.06
N ALA A 155 20.53 -12.27 -1.18
CA ALA A 155 19.76 -11.68 -2.27
C ALA A 155 18.26 -11.70 -1.96
N LEU A 156 17.72 -12.80 -1.43
CA LEU A 156 16.31 -12.88 -1.06
C LEU A 156 15.95 -11.93 0.09
N LEU A 157 16.84 -11.78 1.08
CA LEU A 157 16.64 -10.89 2.21
C LEU A 157 16.72 -9.40 1.79
N VAL A 158 17.76 -9.01 1.05
CA VAL A 158 17.97 -7.62 0.59
C VAL A 158 16.85 -7.13 -0.33
N ASN A 159 16.29 -8.01 -1.16
CA ASN A 159 15.16 -7.66 -2.02
C ASN A 159 13.80 -7.70 -1.30
N GLY A 160 13.80 -7.96 0.01
CA GLY A 160 12.59 -8.02 0.84
C GLY A 160 11.66 -9.16 0.46
N LEU A 161 12.19 -10.27 -0.09
CA LEU A 161 11.42 -11.46 -0.40
C LEU A 161 11.35 -12.39 0.82
N LEU A 162 12.35 -12.34 1.68
CA LEU A 162 12.31 -12.90 3.04
C LEU A 162 12.11 -11.78 4.07
N GLU A 163 11.45 -12.10 5.16
CA GLU A 163 11.35 -11.26 6.35
C GLU A 163 11.95 -12.01 7.55
N GLN A 164 12.58 -11.27 8.45
CA GLN A 164 13.27 -11.81 9.61
C GLN A 164 12.44 -11.61 10.88
N ASN A 165 12.28 -12.69 11.66
CA ASN A 165 11.72 -12.66 13.00
C ASN A 165 12.67 -13.37 13.96
N GLY A 166 13.53 -12.60 14.65
CA GLY A 166 14.62 -13.14 15.44
C GLY A 166 15.61 -13.93 14.58
N ILE A 167 15.78 -15.22 14.86
CA ILE A 167 16.63 -16.15 14.09
C ILE A 167 15.92 -16.81 12.91
N LEU A 168 14.59 -16.67 12.82
CA LEU A 168 13.78 -17.30 11.81
C LEU A 168 13.57 -16.37 10.63
N PHE A 169 13.62 -16.93 9.44
CA PHE A 169 13.33 -16.24 8.19
C PHE A 169 12.13 -16.90 7.55
N LYS A 170 11.14 -16.09 7.16
CA LYS A 170 9.93 -16.55 6.47
C LYS A 170 9.78 -15.85 5.13
N THR A 171 9.03 -16.47 4.23
CA THR A 171 8.64 -15.82 2.98
C THR A 171 7.73 -14.64 3.31
N SER A 172 8.15 -13.43 2.94
CA SER A 172 7.35 -12.23 3.15
C SER A 172 6.10 -12.21 2.26
N GLU A 173 5.15 -11.32 2.53
CA GLU A 173 4.00 -11.11 1.65
C GLU A 173 4.40 -10.75 0.21
N LYS A 174 5.43 -9.91 0.05
CA LYS A 174 6.02 -9.58 -1.25
C LYS A 174 6.60 -10.82 -1.91
N GLY A 175 7.30 -11.66 -1.15
CA GLY A 175 7.82 -12.95 -1.60
C GLY A 175 6.73 -13.89 -2.11
N ILE A 176 5.61 -13.98 -1.39
CA ILE A 176 4.45 -14.78 -1.80
C ILE A 176 3.85 -14.26 -3.10
N ARG A 177 3.63 -12.93 -3.22
CA ARG A 177 3.13 -12.32 -4.47
C ARG A 177 4.09 -12.52 -5.63
N PHE A 178 5.40 -12.43 -5.39
CA PHE A 178 6.42 -12.72 -6.39
C PHE A 178 6.40 -14.19 -6.84
N LEU A 179 6.22 -15.16 -5.94
CA LEU A 179 6.06 -16.57 -6.29
C LEU A 179 4.80 -16.81 -7.13
N LYS A 180 3.67 -16.17 -6.79
CA LYS A 180 2.43 -16.20 -7.60
C LYS A 180 2.64 -15.60 -8.99
N HIS A 181 3.29 -14.44 -9.08
CA HIS A 181 3.61 -13.78 -10.35
C HIS A 181 4.43 -14.70 -11.28
N ASN A 182 5.37 -15.45 -10.72
CA ASN A 182 6.20 -16.41 -11.46
C ASN A 182 5.58 -17.80 -11.60
N LYS A 183 4.33 -17.99 -11.16
CA LYS A 183 3.56 -19.25 -11.25
C LYS A 183 4.21 -20.44 -10.54
N PHE A 184 4.98 -20.20 -9.47
CA PHE A 184 5.49 -21.27 -8.61
C PHE A 184 4.44 -21.80 -7.64
N ILE A 185 3.45 -20.96 -7.29
CA ILE A 185 2.34 -21.27 -6.39
C ILE A 185 1.05 -20.63 -6.93
N VAL A 186 -0.11 -21.09 -6.44
CA VAL A 186 -1.45 -20.59 -6.80
C VAL A 186 -1.85 -19.42 -5.90
#